data_AF-A0A2M6K831-F1
#
_entry.id   AF-A0A2M6K831-F1
#
_cell.length_a   1.000
_cell.length_b   1.000
_cell.length_c   1.000
_cell.angle_alpha   90.00
_cell.angle_beta   90.00
_cell.angle_gamma   90.00
#
_symmetry.space_group_name_H-M   'P 1'
#
loop_
_entity.id
_entity.type
_entity.pdbx_description
1 polymer ?
#
loop_
_entity_poly.entity_id
_entity_poly.type
_entity_poly.pdbx_seq_one_letter_code
_entity_poly.pdbx_strand_id
1 'polypeptide(L)'
;MKLNKKKAISFLIILFLFLVIFSWGQAKAAGTSFEDVSGLKNAGTGVGYDTTKPTSSIALTIGNIIGAVLGLVGLVFMFLIWMGAFDIIGSGGNEEDVKKGKGRIKDGAIGILIIFSAYILSKVVITIISGEVFKIGGF
;
A
#
# COMPACT_ATOMS: atom_id res chain seq x y z
N MET A 1 8.41 30.20 -8.74
CA MET A 1 8.05 28.90 -9.36
C MET A 1 6.73 29.07 -10.12
N LYS A 2 6.76 29.34 -11.43
CA LYS A 2 5.53 29.53 -12.22
C LYS A 2 4.91 28.14 -12.48
N LEU A 3 3.95 27.73 -11.64
CA LEU A 3 3.17 26.52 -11.91
C LEU A 3 2.48 26.69 -13.26
N ASN A 4 2.79 25.79 -14.19
CA ASN A 4 2.19 25.80 -15.51
C ASN A 4 0.73 25.36 -15.35
N LYS A 5 -0.24 26.26 -15.61
CA LYS A 5 -1.65 26.09 -15.23
C LYS A 5 -2.24 24.73 -15.65
N LYS A 6 -1.84 24.20 -16.81
CA LYS A 6 -2.24 22.86 -17.29
C LYS A 6 -1.73 21.71 -16.40
N LYS A 7 -0.50 21.79 -15.89
CA LYS A 7 0.07 20.77 -14.98
C LYS A 7 -0.60 20.82 -13.60
N ALA A 8 -0.93 22.01 -13.11
CA ALA A 8 -1.66 22.19 -11.86
C ALA A 8 -3.11 21.65 -11.94
N ILE A 9 -3.79 21.87 -13.07
CA ILE A 9 -5.14 21.35 -13.33
C ILE A 9 -5.13 19.82 -13.43
N SER A 10 -4.16 19.23 -14.14
CA SER A 10 -4.01 17.78 -14.21
C SER A 10 -3.75 17.19 -12.81
N PHE A 11 -2.88 17.78 -12.01
CA PHE A 11 -2.63 17.34 -10.64
C PHE A 11 -3.89 17.38 -9.76
N LEU A 12 -4.69 18.46 -9.84
CA LEU A 12 -5.95 18.60 -9.10
C LEU A 12 -6.99 17.56 -9.52
N ILE A 13 -7.08 17.23 -10.81
CA ILE A 13 -8.03 16.23 -11.32
C ILE A 13 -7.67 14.83 -10.82
N ILE A 14 -6.39 14.44 -10.83
CA ILE A 14 -5.97 13.14 -10.28
C ILE A 14 -6.16 13.11 -8.76
N LEU A 15 -5.88 14.20 -8.05
CA LEU A 15 -6.11 14.28 -6.60
C LEU A 15 -7.59 14.15 -6.26
N PHE A 16 -8.48 14.78 -7.05
CA PHE A 16 -9.92 14.67 -6.89
C PHE A 16 -10.45 13.27 -7.21
N LEU A 17 -10.01 12.67 -8.32
CA LEU A 17 -10.32 11.27 -8.65
C LEU A 17 -9.85 10.31 -7.55
N PHE A 18 -8.67 10.57 -6.97
CA PHE A 18 -8.17 9.79 -5.85
C PHE A 18 -9.02 9.97 -4.59
N LEU A 19 -9.41 11.19 -4.24
CA LEU A 19 -10.29 11.43 -3.08
C LEU A 19 -11.63 10.69 -3.23
N VAL A 20 -12.17 10.61 -4.45
CA VAL A 20 -13.37 9.82 -4.74
C VAL A 20 -13.09 8.33 -4.55
N ILE A 21 -12.02 7.78 -5.15
CA ILE A 21 -11.65 6.35 -4.97
C ILE A 21 -11.33 6.02 -3.51
N PHE A 22 -10.67 6.92 -2.79
CA PHE A 22 -10.30 6.77 -1.38
C PHE A 22 -11.52 6.82 -0.47
N SER A 23 -12.47 7.73 -0.73
CA SER A 23 -13.75 7.79 0.01
C SER A 23 -14.60 6.55 -0.23
N TRP A 24 -14.57 5.95 -1.42
CA TRP A 24 -15.26 4.70 -1.74
C TRP A 24 -14.52 3.48 -1.18
N GLY A 25 -13.18 3.54 -1.10
CA GLY A 25 -12.35 2.51 -0.46
C GLY A 25 -12.56 2.42 1.05
N GLN A 26 -12.77 3.55 1.71
CA GLN A 26 -13.09 3.62 3.15
C GLN A 26 -14.48 3.05 3.47
N ALA A 27 -15.47 3.24 2.59
CA ALA A 27 -16.82 2.70 2.79
C ALA A 27 -16.85 1.16 2.73
N LYS A 28 -15.98 0.54 1.93
CA LYS A 28 -15.79 -0.91 1.95
C LYS A 28 -14.93 -1.37 3.12
N ALA A 29 -13.95 -0.59 3.59
CA ALA A 29 -13.20 -0.91 4.81
C ALA A 29 -14.04 -0.78 6.11
N ALA A 30 -15.09 0.05 6.10
CA ALA A 30 -16.06 0.15 7.20
C ALA A 30 -17.17 -0.93 7.16
N GLY A 31 -17.46 -1.49 5.97
CA GLY A 31 -18.55 -2.46 5.74
C GLY A 31 -18.09 -3.91 5.50
N THR A 32 -16.84 -4.13 5.10
CA THR A 32 -16.20 -5.44 5.26
C THR A 32 -15.63 -5.45 6.66
N SER A 33 -16.32 -6.14 7.58
CA SER A 33 -15.69 -6.65 8.78
C SER A 33 -14.29 -7.13 8.40
N PHE A 34 -13.25 -6.69 9.10
CA PHE A 34 -11.91 -7.28 9.01
C PHE A 34 -11.90 -8.76 9.47
N GLU A 35 -13.05 -9.44 9.49
CA GLU A 35 -13.15 -10.89 9.64
C GLU A 35 -12.41 -11.63 8.51
N ASP A 36 -12.27 -11.00 7.33
CA ASP A 36 -11.56 -11.57 6.17
C ASP A 36 -10.12 -11.04 5.96
N VAL A 37 -9.53 -10.27 6.89
CA VAL A 37 -8.06 -10.27 6.96
C VAL A 37 -7.64 -11.58 7.58
N SER A 38 -7.55 -12.60 6.73
CA SER A 38 -7.04 -13.93 7.04
C SER A 38 -5.72 -13.82 7.80
N GLY A 39 -4.93 -12.77 7.56
CA GLY A 39 -3.70 -12.49 8.32
C GLY A 39 -3.91 -12.14 9.80
N LEU A 40 -4.90 -11.31 10.17
CA LEU A 40 -5.14 -10.92 11.56
C LEU A 40 -5.80 -12.05 12.35
N LYS A 41 -6.77 -12.74 11.74
CA LYS A 41 -7.41 -13.92 12.33
C LYS A 41 -6.39 -15.04 12.54
N ASN A 42 -5.55 -15.33 11.55
CA ASN A 42 -4.51 -16.38 11.65
C ASN A 42 -3.36 -15.97 12.60
N ALA A 43 -3.00 -14.68 12.67
CA ALA A 43 -2.04 -14.20 13.66
C ALA A 43 -2.58 -14.31 15.09
N GLY A 44 -3.87 -13.99 15.31
CA GLY A 44 -4.53 -14.10 16.60
C GLY A 44 -4.69 -15.55 17.09
N THR A 45 -5.17 -16.45 16.23
CA THR A 45 -5.29 -17.87 16.57
C THR A 45 -3.92 -18.55 16.75
N GLY A 46 -2.92 -18.15 15.96
CA GLY A 46 -1.55 -18.67 16.06
C GLY A 46 -0.81 -18.35 17.36
N VAL A 47 -1.25 -17.33 18.11
CA VAL A 47 -0.68 -16.97 19.43
C VAL A 47 -1.61 -17.29 20.60
N GLY A 48 -2.67 -18.10 20.37
CA GLY A 48 -3.61 -18.52 21.42
C GLY A 48 -4.66 -17.47 21.81
N TYR A 49 -4.90 -16.47 20.96
CA TYR A 49 -5.94 -15.47 21.17
C TYR A 49 -7.29 -15.99 20.65
N ASP A 50 -8.33 -15.97 21.50
CA ASP A 50 -9.67 -16.43 21.16
C ASP A 50 -10.38 -15.43 20.24
N THR A 51 -10.35 -15.72 18.93
CA THR A 51 -10.97 -14.89 17.88
C THR A 51 -12.50 -15.01 17.82
N THR A 52 -13.13 -15.81 18.68
CA THR A 52 -14.60 -16.02 18.70
C THR A 52 -15.34 -15.03 19.60
N LYS A 53 -14.62 -14.30 20.46
CA LYS A 53 -15.15 -13.13 21.17
C LYS A 53 -15.00 -11.91 20.26
N PRO A 54 -15.92 -10.92 20.29
CA PRO A 54 -15.81 -9.73 19.45
C PRO A 54 -14.44 -9.13 19.70
N THR A 55 -13.53 -9.36 18.76
CA THR A 55 -12.12 -9.01 18.89
C THR A 55 -12.12 -7.51 19.09
N SER A 56 -11.63 -7.09 20.26
CA SER A 56 -11.78 -5.74 20.78
C SER A 56 -11.68 -4.72 19.66
N SER A 57 -12.67 -3.85 19.52
CA SER A 57 -12.80 -2.83 18.47
C SER A 57 -11.47 -2.16 18.12
N ILE A 58 -10.60 -1.97 19.11
CA ILE A 58 -9.20 -1.55 19.00
C ILE A 58 -8.40 -2.28 17.91
N ALA A 59 -8.42 -3.61 17.82
CA ALA A 59 -7.60 -4.36 16.86
C ALA A 59 -8.08 -4.15 15.43
N LEU A 60 -9.40 -4.11 15.22
CA LEU A 60 -10.02 -3.80 13.92
C LEU A 60 -9.77 -2.35 13.53
N THR A 61 -9.87 -1.40 14.48
CA THR A 61 -9.54 0.01 14.25
C THR A 61 -8.08 0.21 13.89
N ILE A 62 -7.16 -0.48 14.58
CA ILE A 62 -5.72 -0.42 14.29
C ILE A 62 -5.43 -1.04 12.92
N GLY A 63 -6.04 -2.19 12.59
CA GLY A 63 -5.93 -2.81 11.25
C GLY A 63 -6.41 -1.89 10.13
N ASN A 64 -7.52 -1.19 10.36
CA ASN A 64 -8.05 -0.15 9.47
C ASN A 64 -7.07 0.99 9.25
N ILE A 65 -6.51 1.54 10.34
CA ILE A 65 -5.55 2.64 10.29
C ILE A 65 -4.28 2.22 9.56
N ILE A 66 -3.74 1.03 9.88
CA ILE A 66 -2.54 0.49 9.22
C ILE A 66 -2.81 0.29 7.73
N GLY A 67 -3.95 -0.30 7.36
CA GLY A 67 -4.34 -0.48 5.95
C GLY A 67 -4.48 0.85 5.21
N ALA A 68 -5.08 1.85 5.84
CA ALA A 68 -5.21 3.20 5.27
C ALA A 68 -3.84 3.87 5.07
N VAL A 69 -2.93 3.76 6.05
CA VAL A 69 -1.57 4.30 5.96
C VAL A 69 -0.76 3.57 4.88
N LEU A 70 -0.83 2.23 4.82
CA LEU A 70 -0.14 1.45 3.78
C LEU A 70 -0.61 1.82 2.37
N GLY A 71 -1.92 2.00 2.18
CA GLY A 71 -2.49 2.46 0.91
C GLY A 71 -2.00 3.85 0.52
N LEU A 72 -1.93 4.77 1.48
CA LEU A 72 -1.42 6.13 1.26
C LEU A 72 0.08 6.12 0.93
N VAL A 73 0.87 5.29 1.60
CA VAL A 73 2.31 5.14 1.33
C VAL A 73 2.55 4.57 -0.07
N GLY A 74 1.81 3.52 -0.47
CA GLY A 74 1.90 2.97 -1.83
C GLY A 74 1.54 4.01 -2.90
N LEU A 75 0.56 4.86 -2.63
CA LEU A 75 0.18 5.96 -3.53
C LEU A 75 1.30 7.00 -3.68
N VAL A 76 1.96 7.39 -2.59
CA VAL A 76 3.06 8.36 -2.64
C VAL A 76 4.19 7.85 -3.55
N PHE A 77 4.53 6.57 -3.44
CA PHE A 77 5.53 5.96 -4.31
C PHE A 77 5.08 5.91 -5.78
N MET A 78 3.81 5.64 -6.05
CA MET A 78 3.23 5.73 -7.40
C MET A 78 3.40 7.14 -7.99
N PHE A 79 3.13 8.19 -7.20
CA PHE A 79 3.32 9.59 -7.63
C PHE A 79 4.78 9.95 -7.88
N LEU A 80 5.72 9.44 -7.09
CA LEU A 80 7.15 9.65 -7.30
C LEU A 80 7.61 9.11 -8.66
N ILE A 81 7.17 7.90 -9.00
CA ILE A 81 7.44 7.29 -10.32
C ILE A 81 6.83 8.15 -11.41
N TRP A 82 5.60 8.62 -11.23
CA TRP A 82 4.91 9.40 -12.25
C TRP A 82 5.58 10.77 -12.49
N MET A 83 5.99 11.47 -11.43
CA MET A 83 6.77 12.70 -11.54
C MET A 83 8.13 12.45 -12.20
N GLY A 84 8.81 11.35 -11.86
CA GLY A 84 10.06 10.97 -12.51
C GLY A 84 9.88 10.68 -14.00
N ALA A 85 8.76 10.07 -14.40
CA ALA A 85 8.44 9.83 -15.81
C ALA A 85 8.21 11.14 -16.58
N PHE A 86 7.54 12.12 -15.97
CA PHE A 86 7.40 13.45 -16.58
C PHE A 86 8.71 14.21 -16.70
N ASP A 87 9.63 14.06 -15.74
CA ASP A 87 10.96 14.67 -15.80
C ASP A 87 11.77 14.09 -16.98
N ILE A 88 11.71 12.78 -17.21
CA ILE A 88 12.40 12.14 -18.36
C ILE A 88 11.79 12.63 -19.69
N ILE A 89 10.47 12.59 -19.84
CA ILE A 89 9.80 12.99 -21.10
C ILE A 89 9.95 14.51 -21.35
N GLY A 90 9.96 15.32 -20.29
CA GLY A 90 10.08 16.77 -20.37
C GLY A 90 11.49 17.31 -20.55
N SER A 91 12.52 16.47 -20.43
CA SER A 91 13.94 16.85 -20.42
C SER A 91 14.48 17.35 -21.77
N GLY A 92 13.80 17.09 -22.90
CA GLY A 92 14.20 17.59 -24.21
C GLY A 92 15.59 17.15 -24.67
N GLY A 93 16.16 16.09 -24.08
CA GLY A 93 17.52 15.61 -24.34
C GLY A 93 18.59 16.10 -23.36
N ASN A 94 18.25 16.89 -22.34
CA ASN A 94 19.18 17.27 -21.28
C ASN A 94 19.47 16.07 -20.36
N GLU A 95 20.72 15.60 -20.34
CA GLU A 95 21.13 14.44 -19.55
C GLU A 95 20.91 14.62 -18.04
N GLU A 96 21.00 15.85 -17.53
CA GLU A 96 20.84 16.14 -16.11
C GLU A 96 19.40 15.88 -15.64
N ASP A 97 18.42 16.34 -16.43
CA ASP A 97 17.00 16.15 -16.14
C ASP A 97 16.58 14.69 -16.32
N VAL A 98 17.15 13.99 -17.31
CA VAL A 98 16.95 12.53 -17.48
C VAL A 98 17.49 11.77 -16.27
N LYS A 99 18.69 12.12 -15.78
CA LYS A 99 19.31 11.48 -14.62
C LYS A 99 18.47 11.70 -13.36
N LYS A 100 17.97 12.92 -13.16
CA LYS A 100 17.09 13.27 -12.05
C LYS A 100 15.76 12.52 -12.09
N GLY A 101 15.13 12.44 -13.25
CA GLY A 101 13.88 11.68 -13.44
C GLY A 101 14.08 10.18 -13.20
N LYS A 102 15.17 9.60 -13.72
CA LYS A 102 15.54 8.19 -13.45
C LYS A 102 15.78 7.93 -11.96
N GLY A 103 16.39 8.86 -11.24
CA GLY A 103 16.57 8.77 -9.78
C GLY A 103 15.23 8.62 -9.06
N ARG A 104 14.28 9.50 -9.36
CA ARG A 104 12.93 9.45 -8.75
C ARG A 104 12.18 8.16 -9.05
N ILE A 105 12.28 7.65 -10.27
CA ILE A 105 11.68 6.35 -10.64
C ILE A 105 12.32 5.22 -9.86
N LYS A 106 13.66 5.21 -9.74
CA LYS A 106 14.39 4.18 -8.99
C LYS A 106 13.96 4.16 -7.52
N ASP A 107 13.91 5.33 -6.88
CA ASP A 107 13.51 5.45 -5.48
C ASP A 107 12.05 5.02 -5.27
N GLY A 108 11.15 5.39 -6.20
CA GLY A 108 9.77 4.94 -6.19
C GLY A 108 9.62 3.42 -6.36
N ALA A 109 10.38 2.82 -7.27
CA ALA A 109 10.38 1.38 -7.51
C ALA A 109 10.91 0.59 -6.32
N ILE A 110 11.96 1.08 -5.65
CA ILE A 110 12.48 0.48 -4.41
C ILE A 110 11.42 0.52 -3.30
N GLY A 111 10.70 1.64 -3.17
CA GLY A 111 9.59 1.75 -2.22
C GLY A 111 8.49 0.71 -2.45
N ILE A 112 8.06 0.52 -3.69
CA ILE A 112 7.07 -0.52 -4.05
C ILE A 112 7.62 -1.92 -3.74
N LEU A 113 8.89 -2.17 -4.06
CA LEU A 113 9.53 -3.45 -3.81
C LEU A 113 9.56 -3.79 -2.31
N ILE A 114 9.86 -2.81 -1.45
CA ILE A 114 9.83 -2.98 0.01
C ILE A 114 8.42 -3.36 0.51
N ILE A 115 7.38 -2.67 0.03
CA ILE A 115 6.00 -2.96 0.42
C ILE A 115 5.61 -4.40 0.00
N PHE A 116 6.00 -4.79 -1.21
CA PHE A 116 5.71 -6.13 -1.72
C PHE A 116 6.45 -7.21 -0.92
N SER A 117 7.73 -6.99 -0.61
CA SER A 117 8.52 -7.86 0.26
C SER A 117 7.93 -7.96 1.68
N ALA A 118 7.50 -6.85 2.27
CA ALA A 118 6.87 -6.83 3.59
C ALA A 118 5.57 -7.64 3.62
N TYR A 119 4.75 -7.56 2.56
CA TYR A 119 3.52 -8.33 2.45
C TYR A 119 3.80 -9.84 2.36
N ILE A 120 4.74 -10.25 1.51
CA ILE A 120 5.13 -11.66 1.37
C ILE A 120 5.69 -12.18 2.71
N LEU A 121 6.58 -11.43 3.35
CA LEU A 121 7.16 -11.80 4.63
C LEU A 121 6.10 -11.94 5.73
N SER A 122 5.17 -11.00 5.82
CA SER A 122 4.06 -11.05 6.79
C SER A 122 3.21 -12.32 6.60
N LYS A 123 2.85 -12.65 5.35
CA LYS A 123 2.15 -13.89 5.01
C LYS A 123 2.93 -15.14 5.42
N VAL A 124 4.23 -15.20 5.11
CA VAL A 124 5.10 -16.33 5.46
C VAL A 124 5.16 -16.52 6.97
N VAL A 125 5.34 -15.45 7.75
CA VAL A 125 5.38 -15.52 9.22
C VAL A 125 4.06 -16.04 9.77
N ILE A 126 2.93 -15.52 9.27
CA ILE A 126 1.59 -15.97 9.71
C ILE A 126 1.37 -17.45 9.38
N THR A 127 1.77 -17.89 8.19
CA THR A 127 1.66 -19.29 7.75
C THR A 127 2.53 -20.25 8.58
N ILE A 128 3.72 -19.81 9.02
CA ILE A 128 4.57 -20.58 9.94
C ILE A 128 3.90 -20.73 11.31
N ILE A 129 3.35 -19.64 11.85
CA ILE A 129 2.73 -19.62 13.19
C ILE A 129 1.36 -20.32 13.19
N SER A 130 0.59 -20.24 12.10
CA SER A 130 -0.72 -20.92 11.96
C SER A 130 -0.59 -22.45 11.79
N GLY A 131 0.62 -22.99 11.70
CA GLY A 131 0.88 -24.42 11.53
C GLY A 131 0.53 -24.95 10.13
N GLU A 132 0.15 -24.07 9.19
CA GLU A 132 -0.18 -24.47 7.82
C GLU A 132 1.06 -24.99 7.05
N VAL A 133 2.27 -24.55 7.43
CA VAL A 133 3.54 -25.10 6.91
C VAL A 133 3.68 -26.60 7.24
N PHE A 134 3.09 -27.09 8.33
CA PHE A 134 3.15 -28.52 8.68
C PHE A 134 2.07 -29.34 7.95
N LYS A 135 1.03 -28.70 7.38
CA LYS A 135 -0.01 -29.37 6.58
C LYS A 135 0.28 -29.44 5.09
N ILE A 136 1.18 -28.60 4.57
CA ILE A 136 1.68 -28.71 3.19
C ILE A 136 2.73 -29.82 3.02
N GLY A 137 3.00 -30.59 4.07
CA GLY A 137 3.97 -31.70 4.10
C GLY A 137 3.46 -33.00 4.73
N GLY A 138 2.14 -33.26 4.75
CA GLY A 138 1.55 -34.52 5.23
C GLY A 138 0.51 -35.05 4.24
N PHE A 139 0.33 -36.35 3.96
CA PHE A 139 0.23 -37.46 4.93
C PHE A 139 -0.40 -37.06 6.26
#